data_AF-A0A8J3JLS3-F1
#
_entry.id   AF-A0A8J3JLS3-F1
#
_cell.length_a   1.000
_cell.length_b   1.000
_cell.length_c   1.000
_cell.angle_alpha   90.00
_cell.angle_beta   90.00
_cell.angle_gamma   90.00
#
_symmetry.space_group_name_H-M   'P 1'
#
loop_
_entity.id
_entity.type
_entity.pdbx_description
1 polymer ?
#
loop_
_entity_poly.entity_id
_entity_poly.type
_entity_poly.pdbx_seq_one_letter_code
_entity_poly.pdbx_strand_id
1 'polypeptide(L)'
;MRTEPLRTDLTPDGGGGTSQQSIGELLGEISTDLSTLMRQELELARAELRQETAKAGKAAGMFGGAAVAANLMLLFVSLALWRLLSAVMDPGWAAVLVAVLWGIAAAVLYTTGRARLRELRPMPQTAESVKQMPSALRGHPEEERKTP
;
A
#
# COMPACT_ATOMS: atom_id res chain seq x y z
N MET A 1 55.83 37.03 -61.93
CA MET A 1 55.33 37.54 -60.62
C MET A 1 53.91 37.02 -60.46
N ARG A 2 53.51 36.21 -59.49
CA ARG A 2 54.09 35.76 -58.23
C ARG A 2 53.61 34.31 -58.05
N THR A 3 54.57 33.38 -58.12
CA THR A 3 54.43 31.99 -57.68
C THR A 3 54.47 31.98 -56.16
N GLU A 4 53.42 31.53 -55.49
CA GLU A 4 53.49 31.14 -54.08
C GLU A 4 52.88 29.73 -53.98
N PRO A 5 53.67 28.75 -53.50
CA PRO A 5 53.33 27.33 -53.55
C PRO A 5 52.36 26.94 -52.44
N LEU A 6 51.65 25.86 -52.73
CA LEU A 6 50.94 24.98 -51.81
C LEU A 6 51.81 24.70 -50.56
N ARG A 7 51.61 25.46 -49.47
CA ARG A 7 52.07 25.07 -48.13
C ARG A 7 51.02 24.14 -47.56
N THR A 8 51.31 22.85 -47.70
CA THR A 8 50.77 21.82 -46.85
C THR A 8 51.40 22.00 -45.47
N ASP A 9 50.77 22.81 -44.63
CA ASP A 9 51.09 22.83 -43.21
C ASP A 9 50.53 21.53 -42.60
N LEU A 10 51.35 20.49 -42.62
CA LEU A 10 51.20 19.33 -41.77
C LEU A 10 51.52 19.78 -40.34
N THR A 11 50.52 20.31 -39.65
CA THR A 11 50.55 20.36 -38.19
C THR A 11 50.13 18.97 -37.72
N PRO A 12 51.03 18.16 -37.13
CA PRO A 12 50.59 17.04 -36.33
C PRO A 12 50.02 17.63 -35.04
N ASP A 13 48.71 17.86 -35.01
CA ASP A 13 48.01 18.14 -33.77
C ASP A 13 47.94 16.82 -32.97
N GLY A 14 49.03 16.55 -32.25
CA GLY A 14 49.05 15.61 -31.15
C GLY A 14 48.44 16.29 -29.93
N GLY A 15 47.18 15.97 -29.64
CA GLY A 15 46.49 16.46 -28.46
C GLY A 15 45.04 15.99 -28.40
N GLY A 16 44.84 14.69 -28.16
CA GLY A 16 43.54 14.02 -28.23
C GLY A 16 42.41 14.66 -27.41
N GLY A 17 41.20 14.58 -27.94
CA GLY A 17 40.02 15.02 -27.19
C GLY A 17 38.66 14.82 -27.87
N THR A 18 38.58 14.27 -29.09
CA THR A 18 37.30 13.88 -29.68
C THR A 18 37.41 12.49 -30.30
N SER A 19 36.45 11.63 -29.97
CA SER A 19 35.97 10.47 -30.76
C SER A 19 36.23 9.03 -30.30
N GLN A 20 36.62 8.76 -29.05
CA GLN A 20 36.32 7.45 -28.44
C GLN A 20 35.92 7.65 -26.98
N GLN A 21 34.64 7.97 -26.74
CA GLN A 21 34.05 7.82 -25.41
C GLN A 21 34.36 6.38 -24.99
N SER A 22 35.11 6.23 -23.90
CA SER A 22 35.60 4.91 -23.52
C SER A 22 34.40 4.01 -23.22
N ILE A 23 34.51 2.70 -23.48
CA ILE A 23 33.45 1.73 -23.13
C ILE A 23 33.05 1.85 -21.64
N GLY A 24 33.99 2.22 -20.78
CA GLY A 24 33.72 2.48 -19.36
C GLY A 24 32.85 3.71 -19.10
N GLU A 25 32.95 4.74 -19.94
CA GLU A 25 32.17 5.96 -19.84
C GLU A 25 30.74 5.75 -20.37
N LEU A 26 30.57 4.98 -21.46
CA LEU A 26 29.26 4.55 -21.97
C LEU A 26 28.52 3.62 -20.98
N LEU A 27 29.22 2.68 -20.34
CA LEU A 27 28.61 1.85 -19.28
C LEU A 27 28.22 2.70 -18.06
N GLY A 28 29.00 3.72 -17.71
CA GLY A 28 28.68 4.65 -16.63
C GLY A 28 27.39 5.45 -16.91
N GLU A 29 27.23 5.90 -18.15
CA GLU A 29 26.03 6.62 -18.62
C GLU A 29 24.78 5.72 -18.59
N ILE A 30 24.87 4.50 -19.14
CA ILE A 30 23.75 3.53 -19.12
C ILE A 30 23.38 3.12 -17.67
N SER A 31 24.37 2.92 -16.80
CA SER A 31 24.12 2.62 -15.38
C SER A 31 23.39 3.76 -14.67
N THR A 32 23.76 5.00 -15.00
CA THR A 32 23.11 6.21 -14.49
C THR A 32 21.68 6.33 -15.00
N ASP A 33 21.43 6.05 -16.27
CA ASP A 33 20.10 6.07 -16.88
C ASP A 33 19.18 4.99 -16.28
N LEU A 34 19.70 3.77 -16.08
CA LEU A 34 18.94 2.69 -15.46
C LEU A 34 18.61 2.99 -13.98
N SER A 35 19.57 3.56 -13.24
CA SER A 35 19.34 4.03 -11.86
C SER A 35 18.26 5.11 -11.81
N THR A 36 18.24 5.98 -12.81
CA THR A 36 17.26 7.05 -12.96
C THR A 36 15.87 6.49 -13.28
N LEU A 37 15.75 5.53 -14.20
CA LEU A 37 14.48 4.84 -14.50
C LEU A 37 13.93 4.08 -13.29
N MET A 38 14.79 3.33 -12.58
CA MET A 38 14.38 2.59 -11.38
C MET A 38 13.84 3.51 -10.28
N ARG A 39 14.47 4.68 -10.09
CA ARG A 39 13.96 5.71 -9.17
C ARG A 39 12.60 6.24 -9.60
N GLN A 40 12.40 6.47 -10.89
CA GLN A 40 11.12 6.95 -11.43
C GLN A 40 10.00 5.92 -11.25
N GLU A 41 10.25 4.65 -11.55
CA GLU A 41 9.28 3.56 -11.33
C GLU A 41 8.92 3.42 -9.85
N LEU A 42 9.90 3.54 -8.95
CA LEU A 42 9.66 3.57 -7.50
C LEU A 42 8.85 4.78 -7.07
N GLU A 43 9.12 5.96 -7.62
CA GLU A 43 8.36 7.18 -7.33
C GLU A 43 6.92 7.08 -7.83
N LEU A 44 6.72 6.51 -9.02
CA LEU A 44 5.40 6.25 -9.59
C LEU A 44 4.62 5.24 -8.76
N ALA A 45 5.22 4.08 -8.45
CA ALA A 45 4.59 3.06 -7.61
C ALA A 45 4.25 3.62 -6.21
N ARG A 46 5.13 4.44 -5.63
CA ARG A 46 4.84 5.15 -4.37
C ARG A 46 3.69 6.14 -4.53
N ALA A 47 3.60 6.86 -5.65
CA ALA A 47 2.51 7.79 -5.91
C ALA A 47 1.17 7.06 -6.07
N GLU A 48 1.14 5.93 -6.78
CA GLU A 48 -0.04 5.09 -6.95
C GLU A 48 -0.49 4.50 -5.61
N LEU A 49 0.42 3.89 -4.85
CA LEU A 49 0.15 3.40 -3.50
C LEU A 49 -0.39 4.50 -2.57
N ARG A 50 0.13 5.72 -2.64
CA ARG A 50 -0.38 6.86 -1.88
C ARG A 50 -1.81 7.23 -2.29
N GLN A 51 -2.12 7.20 -3.58
CA GLN A 51 -3.48 7.45 -4.05
C GLN A 51 -4.45 6.35 -3.61
N GLU A 52 -4.05 5.08 -3.72
CA GLU A 52 -4.85 3.94 -3.27
C GLU A 52 -5.11 4.00 -1.76
N THR A 53 -4.06 4.23 -0.96
CA THR A 53 -4.19 4.36 0.50
C THR A 53 -5.04 5.56 0.90
N ALA A 54 -4.93 6.70 0.21
CA ALA A 54 -5.79 7.85 0.47
C ALA A 54 -7.28 7.55 0.14
N LYS A 55 -7.55 6.88 -0.99
CA LYS A 55 -8.91 6.44 -1.36
C LYS A 55 -9.48 5.46 -0.34
N ALA A 56 -8.69 4.44 0.03
CA ALA A 56 -9.06 3.47 1.05
C ALA A 56 -9.28 4.13 2.42
N GLY A 57 -8.41 5.05 2.82
CA GLY A 57 -8.53 5.81 4.07
C GLY A 57 -9.77 6.70 4.11
N LYS A 58 -10.09 7.38 3.00
CA LYS A 58 -11.34 8.15 2.87
C LYS A 58 -12.56 7.23 2.99
N ALA A 59 -12.57 6.11 2.28
CA ALA A 59 -13.66 5.14 2.35
C ALA A 59 -13.83 4.59 3.77
N ALA A 60 -12.73 4.18 4.42
CA ALA A 60 -12.74 3.72 5.80
C ALA A 60 -13.27 4.80 6.76
N GLY A 61 -12.86 6.06 6.59
CA GLY A 61 -13.38 7.20 7.35
C GLY A 61 -14.88 7.42 7.15
N MET A 62 -15.37 7.34 5.91
CA MET A 62 -16.80 7.45 5.58
C MET A 62 -17.61 6.31 6.23
N PHE A 63 -17.14 5.06 6.13
CA PHE A 63 -17.80 3.92 6.78
C PHE A 63 -17.76 4.01 8.30
N GLY A 64 -16.65 4.49 8.88
CA GLY A 64 -16.55 4.77 10.32
C GLY A 64 -17.56 5.82 10.78
N GLY A 65 -17.64 6.95 10.06
CA GLY A 65 -18.63 7.99 10.33
C GLY A 65 -20.08 7.50 10.17
N ALA A 66 -20.35 6.73 9.12
CA ALA A 66 -21.65 6.12 8.89
C ALA A 66 -22.04 5.14 10.00
N ALA A 67 -21.10 4.36 10.52
CA ALA A 67 -21.35 3.45 11.65
C ALA A 67 -21.74 4.22 12.93
N VAL A 68 -21.05 5.32 13.23
CA VAL A 68 -21.41 6.18 14.37
C VAL A 68 -22.78 6.83 14.18
N ALA A 69 -23.05 7.38 12.99
CA ALA A 69 -24.35 7.98 12.68
C ALA A 69 -25.49 6.96 12.76
N ALA A 70 -25.29 5.76 12.21
CA ALA A 70 -26.25 4.66 12.32
C ALA A 70 -26.48 4.23 13.78
N ASN A 71 -25.42 4.16 14.60
CA ASN A 71 -25.56 3.85 16.02
C ASN A 71 -26.41 4.90 16.76
N LEU A 72 -26.17 6.19 16.51
CA LEU A 72 -26.98 7.26 17.10
C LEU A 72 -28.44 7.20 16.62
N MET A 73 -28.66 6.97 15.33
CA MET A 73 -30.00 6.78 14.78
C MET A 73 -30.73 5.63 15.47
N LEU A 74 -30.08 4.47 15.61
CA LEU A 74 -30.64 3.30 16.27
C LEU A 74 -30.98 3.58 17.74
N LEU A 75 -30.12 4.32 18.45
CA LEU A 75 -30.39 4.77 19.82
C LEU A 75 -31.66 5.62 19.89
N PHE A 76 -31.76 6.67 19.06
CA PHE A 76 -32.93 7.55 19.07
C PHE A 76 -34.22 6.85 18.65
N VAL A 77 -34.16 5.97 17.65
CA VAL A 77 -35.30 5.13 17.25
C VAL A 77 -35.73 4.21 18.40
N SER A 78 -34.78 3.65 19.15
CA SER A 78 -35.09 2.80 20.30
C SER A 78 -35.78 3.58 21.42
N LEU A 79 -35.29 4.78 21.73
CA LEU A 79 -35.91 5.66 22.72
C LEU A 79 -37.31 6.12 22.28
N ALA A 80 -37.47 6.46 21.00
CA ALA A 80 -38.77 6.83 20.44
C ALA A 80 -39.76 5.66 20.50
N LEU A 81 -39.33 4.45 20.14
CA LEU A 81 -40.14 3.25 20.21
C LEU A 81 -40.56 2.92 21.64
N TRP A 82 -39.62 2.98 22.59
CA TRP A 82 -39.91 2.79 24.01
C TRP A 82 -40.92 3.84 24.50
N ARG A 83 -40.73 5.11 24.14
CA ARG A 83 -41.64 6.19 24.52
C ARG A 83 -43.05 6.02 23.95
N LEU A 84 -43.15 5.51 22.73
CA LEU A 84 -44.41 5.22 22.05
C LEU A 84 -45.14 4.04 22.71
N LEU A 85 -44.44 2.94 22.98
CA LEU A 85 -45.03 1.78 23.68
C LEU A 85 -45.45 2.16 25.11
N SER A 86 -44.64 2.94 25.82
CA SER A 86 -44.97 3.42 27.17
C SER A 86 -46.23 4.29 27.22
N ALA A 87 -46.74 4.78 26.07
CA ALA A 87 -48.00 5.51 26.02
C ALA A 87 -49.23 4.59 26.06
N VAL A 88 -49.07 3.30 25.76
CA VAL A 88 -50.15 2.31 25.66
C VAL A 88 -49.98 1.11 26.60
N MET A 89 -48.82 0.96 27.24
CA MET A 89 -48.54 -0.10 28.22
C MET A 89 -47.57 0.38 29.31
N ASP A 90 -47.39 -0.46 30.34
CA ASP A 90 -46.42 -0.19 31.41
C ASP A 90 -44.99 0.02 30.84
N PRO A 91 -44.25 1.06 31.30
CA PRO A 91 -42.92 1.36 30.79
C PRO A 91 -41.90 0.22 30.96
N GLY A 92 -42.04 -0.61 31.99
CA GLY A 92 -41.17 -1.77 32.23
C GLY A 92 -41.35 -2.84 31.15
N TRP A 93 -42.60 -3.16 30.81
CA TRP A 93 -42.90 -4.09 29.73
C TRP A 93 -42.50 -3.54 28.35
N ALA A 94 -42.67 -2.24 28.14
CA ALA A 94 -42.19 -1.58 26.93
C ALA A 94 -40.66 -1.72 26.77
N ALA A 95 -39.90 -1.54 27.85
CA ALA A 95 -38.45 -1.72 27.84
C ALA A 95 -38.05 -3.17 27.52
N VAL A 96 -38.74 -4.16 28.10
CA VAL A 96 -38.51 -5.59 27.82
C VAL A 96 -38.73 -5.90 26.35
N LEU A 97 -39.81 -5.38 25.73
CA LEU A 97 -40.08 -5.61 24.31
C LEU A 97 -38.98 -5.02 23.41
N VAL A 98 -38.52 -3.80 23.70
CA VAL A 98 -37.42 -3.19 22.95
C VAL A 98 -36.12 -3.97 23.15
N ALA A 99 -35.85 -4.47 24.36
CA ALA A 99 -34.68 -5.32 24.64
C ALA A 99 -34.73 -6.65 23.88
N VAL A 100 -35.90 -7.32 23.83
CA VAL A 100 -36.09 -8.55 23.06
C VAL A 100 -35.89 -8.32 21.56
N LEU A 101 -36.43 -7.23 21.02
CA LEU A 101 -36.22 -6.84 19.62
C LEU A 101 -34.73 -6.74 19.27
N TRP A 102 -33.96 -6.03 20.10
CA TRP A 102 -32.52 -5.90 19.92
C TRP A 102 -31.75 -7.19 20.17
N GLY A 103 -32.20 -8.03 21.11
CA GLY A 103 -31.63 -9.36 21.33
C GLY A 103 -31.74 -10.25 20.09
N ILE A 104 -32.89 -10.24 19.42
CA ILE A 104 -33.09 -10.96 18.15
C ILE A 104 -32.18 -10.40 17.06
N ALA A 105 -32.14 -9.07 16.89
CA ALA A 105 -31.26 -8.42 15.92
C ALA A 105 -29.79 -8.78 16.15
N ALA A 106 -29.32 -8.76 17.41
CA ALA A 106 -27.97 -9.14 17.78
C ALA A 106 -27.66 -10.61 17.49
N ALA A 107 -28.60 -11.53 17.78
CA ALA A 107 -28.44 -12.95 17.48
C ALA A 107 -28.29 -13.20 15.96
N VAL A 108 -29.11 -12.55 15.13
CA VAL A 108 -29.01 -12.64 13.66
C VAL A 108 -27.69 -12.08 13.16
N LEU A 109 -27.27 -10.92 13.67
CA LEU A 109 -26.05 -10.27 13.23
C LEU A 109 -24.80 -11.06 13.63
N TYR A 110 -24.78 -11.59 14.85
CA TYR A 110 -23.70 -12.45 15.34
C TYR A 110 -23.58 -13.73 14.52
N THR A 111 -24.69 -14.43 14.28
CA THR A 111 -24.69 -15.70 13.53
C THR A 111 -24.28 -15.47 12.07
N THR A 112 -24.82 -14.44 11.41
CA THR A 112 -24.47 -14.10 10.02
C THR A 112 -23.01 -13.64 9.92
N GLY A 113 -22.56 -12.76 10.82
CA GLY A 113 -21.17 -12.30 10.85
C GLY A 113 -20.21 -13.46 11.10
N ARG A 114 -20.55 -14.36 12.02
CA ARG A 114 -19.76 -15.56 12.29
C ARG A 114 -19.70 -16.51 11.10
N ALA A 115 -20.80 -16.67 10.35
CA ALA A 115 -20.82 -17.48 9.14
C ALA A 115 -19.89 -16.88 8.06
N ARG A 116 -20.00 -15.59 7.78
CA ARG A 116 -19.14 -14.89 6.81
C ARG A 116 -17.66 -14.96 7.19
N LEU A 117 -17.33 -14.76 8.46
CA LEU A 117 -15.94 -14.90 8.93
C LEU A 117 -15.38 -16.31 8.77
N ARG A 118 -16.23 -17.35 8.81
CA ARG A 118 -15.81 -18.75 8.57
C ARG A 118 -15.60 -19.05 7.09
N GLU A 119 -16.31 -18.36 6.20
CA GLU A 119 -16.14 -18.49 4.74
C GLU A 119 -14.86 -17.81 4.24
N LEU A 120 -14.39 -16.78 4.94
CA LEU A 120 -13.08 -16.18 4.70
C LEU A 120 -11.99 -17.17 5.09
N ARG A 121 -11.55 -18.01 4.14
CA ARG A 121 -10.34 -18.84 4.31
C ARG A 121 -9.18 -17.90 4.62
N PRO A 122 -8.46 -18.04 5.76
CA PRO A 122 -7.24 -17.29 5.96
C PRO A 122 -6.30 -17.65 4.82
N MET A 123 -5.87 -16.68 4.01
CA MET A 123 -4.94 -16.93 2.91
C MET A 123 -3.65 -17.55 3.49
N PRO A 124 -3.37 -18.85 3.23
CA PRO A 124 -2.27 -19.56 3.88
C PRO A 124 -0.92 -18.94 3.51
N GLN A 125 -0.82 -18.32 2.33
CA GLN A 125 0.42 -17.72 1.82
C GLN A 125 0.85 -16.46 2.58
N THR A 126 -0.08 -15.70 3.18
CA THR A 126 0.25 -14.48 3.93
C THR A 126 0.73 -14.80 5.34
N ALA A 127 0.25 -15.88 5.95
CA ALA A 127 0.70 -16.32 7.27
C ALA A 127 2.04 -17.09 7.21
N GLU A 128 2.28 -17.86 6.15
CA GLU A 128 3.58 -18.53 5.94
C GLU A 128 4.69 -17.55 5.59
N SER A 129 4.42 -16.56 4.73
CA SER A 129 5.42 -15.54 4.36
C SER A 129 5.90 -14.71 5.57
N VAL A 130 5.02 -14.44 6.55
CA VAL A 130 5.38 -13.73 7.79
C VAL A 130 6.16 -14.64 8.76
N LYS A 131 5.88 -15.94 8.77
CA LYS A 131 6.58 -16.91 9.64
C LYS A 131 7.95 -17.33 9.10
N GLN A 132 8.23 -17.15 7.81
CA GLN A 132 9.51 -17.52 7.18
C GLN A 132 10.56 -16.39 7.18
N MET A 133 10.24 -15.18 7.66
CA MET A 133 11.17 -14.04 7.78
C MET A 133 12.05 -13.94 9.07
N PRO A 134 12.39 -14.99 9.83
CA PRO A 134 13.49 -14.90 10.81
C PRO A 134 14.88 -15.27 10.27
N SER A 135 14.97 -16.11 9.23
CA SER A 135 16.25 -16.71 8.81
C SER A 135 17.03 -15.87 7.79
N ALA A 136 16.37 -15.01 7.01
CA ALA A 136 17.04 -14.14 6.03
C ALA A 136 17.69 -12.87 6.65
N LEU A 137 17.39 -12.57 7.92
CA LEU A 137 17.98 -11.44 8.67
C LEU A 137 19.19 -11.85 9.53
N ARG A 138 19.50 -13.16 9.63
CA ARG A 138 20.76 -13.63 10.20
C ARG A 138 21.77 -13.75 9.07
N GLY A 139 22.55 -12.67 8.88
CA GLY A 139 23.67 -12.67 7.95
C GLY A 139 24.57 -13.87 8.19
N HIS A 140 24.92 -14.57 7.11
CA HIS A 140 25.99 -15.54 7.12
C HIS A 140 27.31 -14.77 7.30
N PRO A 141 28.02 -14.89 8.45
CA PRO A 141 29.40 -14.49 8.48
C PRO A 141 30.15 -15.36 7.47
N GLU A 142 30.95 -14.70 6.64
CA GLU A 142 31.89 -15.32 5.73
C GLU A 142 32.81 -16.28 6.50
N GLU A 143 32.65 -17.59 6.32
CA GLU A 143 33.73 -18.53 6.62
C GLU A 143 34.49 -18.81 5.33
N GLU A 144 35.49 -17.94 5.16
CA GLU A 144 36.80 -18.20 4.60
C GLU A 144 37.05 -19.56 3.95
N ARG A 145 37.31 -19.47 2.64
CA ARG A 145 38.59 -19.89 2.03
C ARG A 145 39.25 -21.12 2.66
N LYS A 146 39.01 -22.27 2.02
CA LYS A 146 40.10 -23.21 1.66
C LYS A 146 39.69 -24.10 0.49
N THR A 147 39.99 -23.60 -0.72
CA THR A 147 40.30 -24.42 -1.90
C THR A 147 41.66 -25.10 -1.72
N PRO A 148 42.02 -26.02 -2.62
CA PRO A 148 41.55 -27.39 -2.80
C PRO A 148 42.48 -28.44 -2.15
#